data_AF-A0A0S3K710-F1
#
_entry.id   AF-A0A0S3K710-F1
#
_cell.length_a   1.000
_cell.length_b   1.000
_cell.length_c   1.000
_cell.angle_alpha   90.00
_cell.angle_beta   90.00
_cell.angle_gamma   90.00
#
_symmetry.space_group_name_H-M   'P 1'
#
loop_
_entity.id
_entity.type
_entity.pdbx_description
1 polymer ?
#
loop_
_entity_poly.entity_id
_entity_poly.type
_entity_poly.pdbx_seq_one_letter_code
_entity_poly.pdbx_strand_id
1 'polypeptide(L)'
;MTTPTTNVLIALSNILQRNSSILTPIFRSNGSANAAGDSLEYFIKDMFCTGASQYQYDYEKDEVYDKYLSWKGNSSNFPDFIVRGGVGVEPKKLNNTSYSTLALNSSYPKDYIYPDSQNLPKIIDESNWEKKEVIYVAGNLNKSNKLISLWFAYGNTMVADRSVYLDLINDIREAVKETDATLVPSIELARARGIDPLKYTNLRMRGMYELQHPHIVFNEYISRHDIPLEASKIFLVLLKKDYENIQDKPDLSEFYFNGQLTSHEIFIDDPNSTENKLEAIIFEGWTR
;
A
#
# COMPACT_ATOMS: atom_id res chain seq x y z
N MET A 1 1.43 -22.95 4.39
CA MET A 1 1.73 -21.50 4.39
C MET A 1 2.15 -21.11 5.80
N THR A 2 3.18 -20.29 5.93
CA THR A 2 3.65 -19.75 7.22
C THR A 2 2.62 -18.77 7.77
N THR A 3 2.27 -18.87 9.06
CA THR A 3 1.40 -17.88 9.71
C THR A 3 2.06 -16.50 9.65
N PRO A 4 1.34 -15.44 9.25
CA PRO A 4 1.87 -14.08 9.27
C PRO A 4 2.34 -13.68 10.69
N THR A 5 3.48 -13.00 10.79
CA THR A 5 4.01 -12.48 12.07
C THR A 5 3.20 -11.33 12.64
N THR A 6 2.42 -10.64 11.80
CA THR A 6 1.49 -9.56 12.14
C THR A 6 0.46 -9.41 11.01
N ASN A 7 -0.52 -8.53 11.15
CA ASN A 7 -1.53 -8.28 10.13
C ASN A 7 -2.15 -6.87 10.25
N VAL A 8 -3.00 -6.51 9.29
CA VAL A 8 -3.62 -5.18 9.21
C VAL A 8 -4.54 -4.87 10.40
N LEU A 9 -5.18 -5.86 11.02
CA LEU A 9 -6.05 -5.64 12.18
C LEU A 9 -5.21 -5.36 13.43
N ILE A 10 -4.05 -6.00 13.57
CA ILE A 10 -3.06 -5.63 14.59
C ILE A 10 -2.58 -4.19 14.38
N ALA A 11 -2.29 -3.80 13.13
CA ALA A 11 -1.92 -2.42 12.81
C ALA A 11 -3.04 -1.43 13.16
N LEU A 12 -4.28 -1.74 12.82
CA LEU A 12 -5.44 -0.93 13.19
C LEU A 12 -5.56 -0.79 14.72
N SER A 13 -5.45 -1.90 15.46
CA SER A 13 -5.45 -1.88 16.94
C SER A 13 -4.34 -0.99 17.49
N ASN A 14 -3.12 -1.13 16.99
CA ASN A 14 -1.96 -0.34 17.43
C ASN A 14 -2.17 1.16 17.17
N ILE A 15 -2.78 1.54 16.04
CA ILE A 15 -3.13 2.94 15.71
C ILE A 15 -4.14 3.49 16.72
N LEU A 16 -5.22 2.74 16.96
CA LEU A 16 -6.30 3.16 17.86
C LEU A 16 -5.82 3.27 19.31
N GLN A 17 -4.98 2.34 19.77
CA GLN A 17 -4.34 2.34 21.09
C GLN A 17 -3.39 3.52 21.26
N ARG A 18 -2.54 3.78 20.26
CA ARG A 18 -1.61 4.92 20.28
C ARG A 18 -2.35 6.24 20.40
N ASN A 19 -3.54 6.33 19.80
CA ASN A 19 -4.44 7.49 19.86
C ASN A 19 -3.72 8.84 19.66
N SER A 20 -2.85 8.88 18.64
CA SER A 20 -2.05 10.06 18.33
C SER A 20 -1.98 10.28 16.82
N SER A 21 -2.36 11.48 16.42
CA SER A 21 -2.36 12.00 15.06
C SER A 21 -1.00 12.55 14.60
N ILE A 22 -0.01 12.61 15.48
CA ILE A 22 1.30 13.21 15.19
C ILE A 22 2.30 12.12 14.81
N LEU A 23 2.89 12.27 13.62
CA LEU A 23 3.99 11.43 13.19
C LEU A 23 5.27 11.83 13.93
N THR A 24 5.84 10.91 14.70
CA THR A 24 7.07 11.14 15.45
C THR A 24 8.24 11.30 14.49
N PRO A 25 9.11 12.30 14.67
CA PRO A 25 10.37 12.38 13.92
C PRO A 25 11.22 11.14 14.14
N ILE A 26 11.85 10.65 13.06
CA ILE A 26 12.78 9.51 13.11
C ILE A 26 14.19 10.03 12.88
N PHE A 27 15.11 9.62 13.74
CA PHE A 27 16.52 9.98 13.67
C PHE A 27 17.35 8.85 13.06
N ARG A 28 18.28 9.23 12.18
CA ARG A 28 19.30 8.33 11.65
C ARG A 28 20.38 8.10 12.70
N SER A 29 21.21 7.08 12.51
CA SER A 29 22.32 6.77 13.42
C SER A 29 23.33 7.92 13.57
N ASN A 30 23.40 8.83 12.59
CA ASN A 30 24.23 10.04 12.65
C ASN A 30 23.52 11.25 13.32
N GLY A 31 22.33 11.06 13.88
CA GLY A 31 21.53 12.09 14.55
C GLY A 31 20.71 12.99 13.62
N SER A 32 20.81 12.84 12.30
CA SER A 32 19.98 13.61 11.36
C SER A 32 18.52 13.13 11.33
N ALA A 33 17.57 14.03 11.16
CA ALA A 33 16.16 13.68 11.05
C ALA A 33 15.81 13.24 9.61
N ASN A 34 14.95 12.23 9.49
CA ASN A 34 14.41 11.77 8.21
C ASN A 34 13.45 12.80 7.57
N ALA A 35 13.21 12.64 6.27
CA ALA A 35 12.28 13.50 5.56
C ALA A 35 10.83 13.20 5.98
N ALA A 36 9.93 14.17 5.78
CA ALA A 36 8.52 14.02 6.14
C ALA A 36 7.75 12.95 5.33
N GLY A 37 8.33 12.43 4.23
CA GLY A 37 7.81 11.28 3.48
C GLY A 37 8.12 9.98 4.22
N ASP A 38 9.39 9.79 4.59
CA ASP A 38 9.88 8.68 5.41
C ASP A 38 9.07 8.54 6.72
N SER A 39 8.66 9.66 7.34
CA SER A 39 7.90 9.64 8.59
C SER A 39 6.58 8.85 8.50
N LEU A 40 5.88 8.88 7.36
CA LEU A 40 4.64 8.11 7.18
C LEU A 40 4.94 6.62 7.04
N GLU A 41 5.97 6.28 6.28
CA GLU A 41 6.39 4.89 6.09
C GLU A 41 6.82 4.24 7.41
N TYR A 42 7.66 4.93 8.20
CA TYR A 42 8.04 4.48 9.54
C TYR A 42 6.84 4.35 10.47
N PHE A 43 5.91 5.31 10.44
CA PHE A 43 4.69 5.21 11.23
C PHE A 43 3.90 3.95 10.88
N ILE A 44 3.69 3.68 9.59
CA ILE A 44 2.93 2.51 9.15
C ILE A 44 3.67 1.22 9.54
N LYS A 45 4.99 1.13 9.32
CA LYS A 45 5.81 0.00 9.76
C LYS A 45 5.70 -0.22 11.27
N ASP A 46 5.76 0.85 12.07
CA ASP A 46 5.61 0.77 13.53
C ASP A 46 4.26 0.17 13.94
N MET A 47 3.19 0.52 13.22
CA MET A 47 1.86 0.01 13.52
C MET A 47 1.73 -1.47 13.17
N PHE A 48 2.38 -1.95 12.11
CA PHE A 48 2.47 -3.39 11.86
C PHE A 48 3.39 -4.11 12.86
N CYS A 49 4.48 -3.48 13.29
CA CYS A 49 5.51 -4.09 14.13
C CYS A 49 5.33 -3.68 15.61
N THR A 50 4.43 -4.36 16.32
CA THR A 50 4.10 -4.05 17.72
C THR A 50 5.36 -3.86 18.57
N GLY A 51 5.45 -2.70 19.24
CA GLY A 51 6.58 -2.29 20.07
C GLY A 51 7.61 -1.41 19.36
N ALA A 52 7.62 -1.29 18.03
CA ALA A 52 8.60 -0.44 17.34
C ALA A 52 8.40 1.06 17.61
N SER A 53 7.17 1.50 17.89
CA SER A 53 6.83 2.90 18.14
C SER A 53 7.45 3.50 19.40
N GLN A 54 8.02 2.69 20.29
CA GLN A 54 8.71 3.17 21.50
C GLN A 54 10.10 3.76 21.19
N TYR A 55 10.67 3.41 20.04
CA TYR A 55 11.99 3.86 19.61
C TYR A 55 11.91 5.06 18.66
N GLN A 56 12.96 5.88 18.62
CA GLN A 56 13.06 7.04 17.72
C GLN A 56 14.22 6.95 16.73
N TYR A 57 15.18 6.06 16.96
CA TYR A 57 16.27 5.83 16.02
C TYR A 57 15.94 4.70 15.03
N ASP A 58 16.38 4.86 13.79
CA ASP A 58 16.17 3.89 12.72
C ASP A 58 16.72 2.50 13.05
N TYR A 59 17.94 2.41 13.57
CA TYR A 59 18.58 1.14 13.89
C TYR A 59 17.84 0.34 14.99
N GLU A 60 17.32 1.00 16.03
CA GLU A 60 16.55 0.36 17.10
C GLU A 60 15.22 -0.20 16.56
N LYS A 61 14.58 0.56 15.66
CA LYS A 61 13.36 0.11 14.98
C LYS A 61 13.63 -1.07 14.07
N ASP A 62 14.75 -1.05 13.36
CA ASP A 62 15.16 -2.10 12.45
C ASP A 62 15.30 -3.46 13.15
N GLU A 63 15.83 -3.48 14.38
CA GLU A 63 15.89 -4.70 15.22
C GLU A 63 14.50 -5.26 15.56
N VAL A 64 13.50 -4.39 15.72
CA VAL A 64 12.10 -4.83 15.89
C VAL A 64 11.54 -5.31 14.57
N TYR A 65 11.76 -4.55 13.48
CA TYR A 65 11.26 -4.87 12.15
C TYR A 65 11.74 -6.23 11.65
N ASP A 66 12.98 -6.63 11.94
CA ASP A 66 13.52 -7.94 11.54
C ASP A 66 12.72 -9.14 12.08
N LYS A 67 11.99 -8.95 13.21
CA LYS A 67 11.12 -9.97 13.81
C LYS A 67 9.80 -10.14 13.05
N TYR A 68 9.35 -9.09 12.36
CA TYR A 68 8.04 -9.05 11.71
C TYR A 68 8.12 -9.07 10.19
N LEU A 69 9.13 -8.44 9.59
CA LEU A 69 9.18 -8.17 8.16
C LEU A 69 10.14 -9.14 7.47
N SER A 70 9.76 -9.60 6.28
CA SER A 70 10.63 -10.36 5.36
C SER A 70 11.30 -9.47 4.31
N TRP A 71 10.81 -8.23 4.19
CA TRP A 71 11.35 -7.17 3.36
C TRP A 71 11.06 -5.81 3.98
N LYS A 72 12.07 -4.93 4.05
CA LYS A 72 12.00 -3.62 4.72
C LYS A 72 11.99 -2.42 3.78
N GLY A 73 11.96 -2.62 2.46
CA GLY A 73 11.87 -1.53 1.49
C GLY A 73 13.20 -1.00 0.97
N ASN A 74 13.16 -0.40 -0.21
CA ASN A 74 14.17 0.50 -0.76
C ASN A 74 13.54 1.38 -1.85
N SER A 75 14.31 2.29 -2.44
CA SER A 75 13.82 3.24 -3.45
C SER A 75 13.49 2.65 -4.83
N SER A 76 13.75 1.37 -5.08
CA SER A 76 13.70 0.74 -6.40
C SER A 76 12.74 -0.46 -6.49
N ASN A 77 12.28 -0.97 -5.35
CA ASN A 77 11.51 -2.20 -5.27
C ASN A 77 10.10 -1.94 -4.74
N PHE A 78 9.16 -2.73 -5.23
CA PHE A 78 7.80 -2.81 -4.74
C PHE A 78 7.62 -4.14 -3.99
N PRO A 79 6.90 -4.17 -2.86
CA PRO A 79 6.34 -3.03 -2.13
C PRO A 79 7.37 -2.36 -1.20
N ASP A 80 6.98 -1.24 -0.58
CA ASP A 80 7.77 -0.55 0.45
C ASP A 80 8.09 -1.43 1.68
N PHE A 81 7.25 -2.40 2.04
CA PHE A 81 7.65 -3.50 2.95
C PHE A 81 6.75 -4.73 2.83
N ILE A 82 7.23 -5.89 3.28
CA ILE A 82 6.47 -7.15 3.31
C ILE A 82 6.48 -7.71 4.74
N VAL A 83 5.30 -8.01 5.27
CA VAL A 83 5.12 -8.77 6.50
C VAL A 83 5.51 -10.22 6.23
N ARG A 84 6.36 -10.79 7.10
CA ARG A 84 6.80 -12.18 6.98
C ARG A 84 5.59 -13.11 7.04
N GLY A 85 5.41 -13.90 5.98
CA GLY A 85 4.28 -14.82 5.83
C GLY A 85 2.95 -14.15 5.45
N GLY A 86 2.94 -12.83 5.26
CA GLY A 86 1.72 -12.05 5.06
C GLY A 86 1.81 -11.04 3.92
N VAL A 87 1.10 -9.94 4.12
CA VAL A 87 0.81 -8.90 3.11
C VAL A 87 2.03 -8.04 2.76
N GLY A 88 2.07 -7.56 1.52
CA GLY A 88 2.89 -6.42 1.12
C GLY A 88 2.16 -5.10 1.38
N VAL A 89 2.88 -4.05 1.75
CA VAL A 89 2.28 -2.74 2.08
C VAL A 89 3.00 -1.63 1.33
N GLU A 90 2.21 -0.78 0.67
CA GLU A 90 2.69 0.33 -0.16
C GLU A 90 2.09 1.67 0.34
N PRO A 91 2.80 2.38 1.23
CA PRO A 91 2.41 3.72 1.65
C PRO A 91 2.53 4.77 0.55
N LYS A 92 1.58 5.71 0.55
CA LYS A 92 1.59 6.91 -0.27
C LYS A 92 1.14 8.11 0.57
N LYS A 93 2.01 9.12 0.62
CA LYS A 93 1.74 10.39 1.29
C LYS A 93 1.01 11.34 0.35
N LEU A 94 -0.06 11.95 0.86
CA LEU A 94 -0.77 13.05 0.22
C LEU A 94 -0.77 14.30 1.11
N ASN A 95 -0.88 15.46 0.47
CA ASN A 95 -0.86 16.74 1.16
C ASN A 95 -2.28 17.21 1.50
N ASN A 96 -2.50 17.54 2.76
CA ASN A 96 -3.77 18.01 3.33
C ASN A 96 -4.94 17.07 2.96
N THR A 97 -6.15 17.59 2.85
CA THR A 97 -7.36 16.87 2.44
C THR A 97 -7.44 16.60 0.93
N SER A 98 -6.30 16.55 0.22
CA SER A 98 -6.28 16.18 -1.19
C SER A 98 -6.58 14.69 -1.33
N TYR A 99 -7.69 14.35 -1.97
CA TYR A 99 -7.98 13.00 -2.42
C TYR A 99 -7.53 12.78 -3.87
N SER A 100 -6.44 13.43 -4.27
CA SER A 100 -5.82 13.24 -5.59
C SER A 100 -5.37 11.79 -5.78
N THR A 101 -5.15 11.40 -7.04
CA THR A 101 -4.66 10.07 -7.39
C THR A 101 -3.34 9.74 -6.68
N LEU A 102 -3.16 8.46 -6.34
CA LEU A 102 -1.93 7.89 -5.83
C LEU A 102 -1.00 7.64 -7.02
N ALA A 103 0.11 8.38 -7.09
CA ALA A 103 1.12 8.17 -8.11
C ALA A 103 1.87 6.85 -7.86
N LEU A 104 1.85 5.95 -8.84
CA LEU A 104 2.56 4.68 -8.85
C LEU A 104 3.68 4.77 -9.89
N ASN A 105 4.87 5.08 -9.38
CA ASN A 105 6.04 5.27 -10.21
C ASN A 105 6.62 3.90 -10.60
N SER A 106 6.91 3.74 -11.89
CA SER A 106 7.73 2.64 -12.43
C SER A 106 7.13 1.23 -12.43
N SER A 107 5.90 1.02 -11.96
CA SER A 107 5.12 -0.21 -12.22
C SER A 107 3.62 0.04 -12.19
N TYR A 108 2.86 -0.84 -12.83
CA TYR A 108 1.39 -0.85 -12.77
C TYR A 108 0.90 -1.21 -11.34
N PRO A 109 -0.33 -0.79 -10.96
CA PRO A 109 -0.96 -1.20 -9.70
C PRO A 109 -1.16 -2.71 -9.64
N LYS A 110 -1.09 -3.31 -8.47
CA LYS A 110 -1.14 -4.76 -8.27
C LYS A 110 -2.28 -5.12 -7.33
N ASP A 111 -3.14 -6.01 -7.77
CA ASP A 111 -4.15 -6.69 -6.96
C ASP A 111 -3.49 -7.64 -5.95
N TYR A 112 -2.47 -8.38 -6.40
CA TYR A 112 -1.61 -9.24 -5.60
C TYR A 112 -0.15 -9.09 -6.03
N ILE A 113 0.77 -9.40 -5.12
CA ILE A 113 2.18 -9.64 -5.44
C ILE A 113 2.34 -11.09 -5.84
N TYR A 114 3.04 -11.34 -6.94
CA TYR A 114 3.43 -12.66 -7.46
C TYR A 114 4.96 -12.78 -7.50
N PRO A 115 5.54 -14.00 -7.48
CA PRO A 115 6.99 -14.19 -7.53
C PRO A 115 7.69 -13.58 -8.75
N ASP A 116 6.96 -13.42 -9.85
CA ASP A 116 7.40 -12.81 -11.11
C ASP A 116 6.96 -11.34 -11.26
N SER A 117 6.47 -10.70 -10.19
CA SER A 117 6.03 -9.30 -10.23
C SER A 117 7.17 -8.36 -10.58
N GLN A 118 6.84 -7.35 -11.39
CA GLN A 118 7.79 -6.30 -11.76
C GLN A 118 8.28 -5.56 -10.51
N ASN A 119 9.60 -5.31 -10.44
CA ASN A 119 10.29 -4.60 -9.36
C ASN A 119 10.21 -5.30 -7.99
N LEU A 120 9.91 -6.61 -7.94
CA LEU A 120 10.01 -7.37 -6.69
C LEU A 120 11.45 -7.38 -6.15
N PRO A 121 11.68 -7.28 -4.83
CA PRO A 121 13.01 -7.43 -4.26
C PRO A 121 13.59 -8.82 -4.57
N LYS A 122 14.90 -8.87 -4.85
CA LYS A 122 15.60 -10.13 -5.19
C LYS A 122 15.64 -11.13 -4.04
N ILE A 123 15.57 -10.63 -2.80
CA ILE A 123 15.65 -11.42 -1.59
C ILE A 123 14.43 -11.03 -0.75
N ILE A 124 13.49 -11.95 -0.66
CA ILE A 124 12.42 -11.95 0.36
C ILE A 124 12.76 -13.13 1.24
N ASP A 125 12.88 -12.88 2.55
CA ASP A 125 13.26 -13.91 3.53
C ASP A 125 12.09 -14.87 3.84
N GLU A 126 11.57 -15.52 2.81
CA GLU A 126 10.48 -16.48 2.84
C GLU A 126 10.67 -17.53 1.74
N SER A 127 10.31 -18.78 2.04
CA SER A 127 10.33 -19.85 1.05
C SER A 127 8.95 -20.06 0.45
N ASN A 128 8.91 -20.26 -0.87
CA ASN A 128 7.77 -20.79 -1.65
C ASN A 128 6.40 -20.20 -1.29
N TRP A 129 6.02 -19.12 -1.99
CA TRP A 129 4.68 -18.54 -1.96
C TRP A 129 4.18 -18.33 -3.40
N GLU A 130 2.88 -18.50 -3.63
CA GLU A 130 2.27 -18.35 -4.96
C GLU A 130 1.88 -16.90 -5.25
N LYS A 131 1.31 -16.23 -4.24
CA LYS A 131 1.00 -14.81 -4.24
C LYS A 131 0.89 -14.27 -2.81
N LYS A 132 0.91 -12.95 -2.67
CA LYS A 132 0.69 -12.21 -1.43
C LYS A 132 -0.30 -11.08 -1.67
N GLU A 133 -1.17 -10.79 -0.70
CA GLU A 133 -2.04 -9.62 -0.74
C GLU A 133 -1.19 -8.33 -0.72
N VAL A 134 -1.75 -7.26 -1.30
CA VAL A 134 -1.18 -5.91 -1.27
C VAL A 134 -2.11 -5.01 -0.50
N ILE A 135 -1.57 -4.13 0.34
CA ILE A 135 -2.31 -3.04 0.96
C ILE A 135 -1.74 -1.72 0.48
N TYR A 136 -2.56 -0.95 -0.22
CA TYR A 136 -2.28 0.45 -0.53
C TYR A 136 -2.65 1.30 0.68
N VAL A 137 -1.67 2.03 1.22
CA VAL A 137 -1.89 2.90 2.37
C VAL A 137 -1.85 4.36 1.96
N ALA A 138 -2.98 5.06 1.98
CA ALA A 138 -3.05 6.47 1.64
C ALA A 138 -3.10 7.33 2.91
N GLY A 139 -2.03 8.07 3.18
CA GLY A 139 -1.89 8.94 4.35
C GLY A 139 -1.94 10.41 3.98
N ASN A 140 -3.00 11.11 4.39
CA ASN A 140 -3.16 12.55 4.22
C ASN A 140 -2.57 13.29 5.40
N LEU A 141 -1.56 14.12 5.17
CA LEU A 141 -0.85 14.86 6.20
C LEU A 141 -1.03 16.37 6.01
N ASN A 142 -1.30 17.10 7.09
CA ASN A 142 -1.26 18.56 7.05
C ASN A 142 0.20 19.07 6.99
N LYS A 143 0.36 20.39 6.85
CA LYS A 143 1.68 21.06 6.81
C LYS A 143 2.56 20.83 8.05
N SER A 144 1.96 20.45 9.18
CA SER A 144 2.64 20.16 10.44
C SER A 144 2.90 18.66 10.66
N ASN A 145 2.76 17.83 9.61
CA ASN A 145 2.85 16.37 9.68
C ASN A 145 1.85 15.71 10.66
N LYS A 146 0.73 16.37 10.93
CA LYS A 146 -0.43 15.76 11.60
C LYS A 146 -1.22 14.97 10.56
N LEU A 147 -1.51 13.72 10.88
CA LEU A 147 -2.36 12.83 10.10
C LEU A 147 -3.80 13.35 10.11
N ILE A 148 -4.38 13.53 8.93
CA ILE A 148 -5.78 13.89 8.74
C ILE A 148 -6.61 12.64 8.48
N SER A 149 -6.12 11.79 7.58
CA SER A 149 -6.72 10.49 7.32
C SER A 149 -5.68 9.45 6.93
N LEU A 150 -5.98 8.20 7.23
CA LEU A 150 -5.18 7.04 6.85
C LEU A 150 -6.11 5.95 6.35
N TRP A 151 -5.92 5.56 5.09
CA TRP A 151 -6.65 4.47 4.46
C TRP A 151 -5.75 3.26 4.32
N PHE A 152 -6.25 2.09 4.66
CA PHE A 152 -5.69 0.79 4.30
C PHE A 152 -6.66 0.13 3.33
N ALA A 153 -6.33 0.08 2.04
CA ALA A 153 -7.17 -0.56 1.03
C ALA A 153 -6.44 -1.76 0.46
N TYR A 154 -7.05 -2.95 0.54
CA TYR A 154 -6.49 -4.14 -0.10
C TYR A 154 -6.55 -3.97 -1.62
N GLY A 155 -5.47 -4.31 -2.33
CA GLY A 155 -5.34 -4.11 -3.77
C GLY A 155 -6.49 -4.73 -4.54
N ASN A 156 -6.86 -5.97 -4.21
CA ASN A 156 -7.97 -6.72 -4.81
C ASN A 156 -9.38 -6.12 -4.59
N THR A 157 -9.52 -5.02 -3.83
CA THR A 157 -10.79 -4.29 -3.67
C THR A 157 -10.97 -3.16 -4.68
N MET A 158 -9.90 -2.75 -5.37
CA MET A 158 -9.91 -1.57 -6.25
C MET A 158 -8.98 -1.65 -7.46
N VAL A 159 -8.16 -2.71 -7.55
CA VAL A 159 -7.22 -2.97 -8.64
C VAL A 159 -7.63 -4.25 -9.34
N ALA A 160 -7.71 -4.20 -10.67
CA ALA A 160 -8.05 -5.35 -11.50
C ALA A 160 -6.92 -6.38 -11.50
N ASP A 161 -7.22 -7.57 -11.99
CA ASP A 161 -6.23 -8.63 -12.17
C ASP A 161 -5.05 -8.14 -13.01
N ARG A 162 -3.84 -8.59 -12.66
CA ARG A 162 -2.60 -8.24 -13.34
C ARG A 162 -2.66 -8.40 -14.87
N SER A 163 -3.45 -9.34 -15.39
CA SER A 163 -3.61 -9.58 -16.83
C SER A 163 -4.04 -8.32 -17.58
N VAL A 164 -4.97 -7.53 -17.04
CA VAL A 164 -5.45 -6.28 -17.64
C VAL A 164 -4.29 -5.34 -17.97
N TYR A 165 -3.32 -5.23 -17.06
CA TYR A 165 -2.16 -4.35 -17.22
C TYR A 165 -1.08 -4.98 -18.10
N LEU A 166 -0.86 -6.30 -17.96
CA LEU A 166 0.14 -7.02 -18.76
C LEU A 166 -0.26 -7.09 -20.24
N ASP A 167 -1.55 -7.24 -20.55
CA ASP A 167 -2.08 -7.23 -21.90
C ASP A 167 -1.88 -5.87 -22.55
N LEU A 168 -2.21 -4.77 -21.85
CA LEU A 168 -1.90 -3.42 -22.32
C LEU A 168 -0.41 -3.20 -22.58
N ILE A 169 0.46 -3.71 -21.69
CA ILE A 169 1.92 -3.64 -21.88
C ILE A 169 2.34 -4.42 -23.13
N ASN A 170 1.75 -5.58 -23.39
CA ASN A 170 2.03 -6.37 -24.57
C ASN A 170 1.54 -5.66 -25.84
N ASP A 171 0.34 -5.10 -25.84
CA ASP A 171 -0.20 -4.32 -26.97
C ASP A 171 0.72 -3.15 -27.34
N ILE A 172 1.22 -2.42 -26.34
CA ILE A 172 2.20 -1.34 -26.54
C ILE A 172 3.48 -1.87 -27.19
N ARG A 173 3.96 -3.05 -26.76
CA ARG A 173 5.17 -3.66 -27.32
C ARG A 173 4.95 -4.13 -28.74
N GLU A 174 3.82 -4.75 -29.04
CA GLU A 174 3.47 -5.17 -30.41
C GLU A 174 3.38 -3.96 -31.35
N ALA A 175 2.75 -2.87 -30.93
CA ALA A 175 2.70 -1.63 -31.73
C ALA A 175 4.09 -1.08 -32.05
N VAL A 176 5.06 -1.19 -31.12
CA VAL A 176 6.46 -0.79 -31.39
C VAL A 176 7.17 -1.76 -32.35
N LYS A 177 6.84 -3.06 -32.32
CA LYS A 177 7.41 -4.06 -33.24
C LYS A 177 7.01 -3.85 -34.70
N GLU A 178 5.86 -3.21 -34.95
CA GLU A 178 5.41 -2.89 -36.31
C GLU A 178 6.25 -1.78 -36.98
N THR A 179 7.20 -1.18 -36.25
CA THR A 179 8.12 -0.15 -36.76
C THR A 179 9.50 -0.74 -37.13
N ASP A 180 10.34 0.04 -37.80
CA ASP A 180 11.75 -0.34 -38.09
C ASP A 180 12.69 -0.28 -36.85
N ALA A 181 12.12 -0.09 -35.65
CA ALA A 181 12.87 -0.03 -34.41
C ALA A 181 13.16 -1.42 -33.86
N THR A 182 14.34 -1.59 -33.26
CA THR A 182 14.71 -2.86 -32.61
C THR A 182 14.27 -2.85 -31.15
N LEU A 183 13.25 -3.63 -30.80
CA LEU A 183 12.89 -3.84 -29.40
C LEU A 183 14.02 -4.50 -28.60
N VAL A 184 14.16 -4.10 -27.34
CA VAL A 184 15.12 -4.63 -26.39
C VAL A 184 14.38 -5.13 -25.15
N PRO A 185 14.73 -6.29 -24.58
CA PRO A 185 14.17 -6.75 -23.31
C PRO A 185 14.25 -5.65 -22.23
N SER A 186 13.12 -5.38 -21.59
CA SER A 186 13.01 -4.33 -20.57
C SER A 186 11.89 -4.67 -19.59
N ILE A 187 12.07 -4.28 -18.33
CA ILE A 187 11.01 -4.28 -17.31
C ILE A 187 10.03 -3.11 -17.50
N GLU A 188 10.39 -2.13 -18.33
CA GLU A 188 9.54 -0.97 -18.64
C GLU A 188 8.47 -1.33 -19.68
N LEU A 189 7.58 -0.38 -20.01
CA LEU A 189 6.54 -0.61 -21.02
C LEU A 189 7.15 -1.06 -22.34
N ALA A 190 8.14 -0.31 -22.83
CA ALA A 190 8.94 -0.71 -23.98
C ALA A 190 10.31 -0.02 -23.98
N ARG A 191 11.29 -0.66 -24.62
CA ARG A 191 12.58 -0.05 -24.96
C ARG A 191 12.94 -0.45 -26.37
N ALA A 192 13.28 0.52 -27.21
CA ALA A 192 13.63 0.27 -28.60
C ALA A 192 14.86 1.07 -29.00
N ARG A 193 15.65 0.53 -29.94
CA ARG A 193 16.85 1.16 -30.48
C ARG A 193 16.68 1.50 -31.96
N GLY A 194 17.39 2.53 -32.40
CA GLY A 194 17.47 2.89 -33.80
C GLY A 194 16.15 3.42 -34.35
N ILE A 195 15.62 4.47 -33.72
CA ILE A 195 14.33 5.05 -34.09
C ILE A 195 14.45 5.88 -35.38
N ASP A 196 15.49 6.69 -35.51
CA ASP A 196 15.73 7.50 -36.70
C ASP A 196 16.37 6.70 -37.86
N PRO A 197 16.33 7.21 -39.10
CA PRO A 197 16.89 6.51 -40.26
C PRO A 197 18.38 6.16 -40.15
N LEU A 198 19.16 6.97 -39.42
CA LEU A 198 20.59 6.72 -39.17
C LEU A 198 20.84 5.89 -37.90
N LYS A 199 19.78 5.53 -37.18
CA LYS A 199 19.77 4.66 -36.00
C LYS A 199 20.55 5.21 -34.80
N TYR A 200 20.64 6.53 -34.64
CA TYR A 200 21.37 7.17 -33.53
C TYR A 200 20.57 7.32 -32.23
N THR A 201 19.25 7.29 -32.31
CA THR A 201 18.34 7.55 -31.19
C THR A 201 17.66 6.27 -30.72
N ASN A 202 17.35 6.24 -29.42
CA ASN A 202 16.69 5.12 -28.75
C ASN A 202 15.44 5.62 -28.05
N LEU A 203 14.38 4.80 -28.05
CA LEU A 203 13.13 5.07 -27.34
C LEU A 203 13.10 4.30 -26.02
N ARG A 204 12.62 4.99 -24.98
CA ARG A 204 12.36 4.41 -23.66
C ARG A 204 10.96 4.83 -23.21
N MET A 205 10.07 3.86 -23.00
CA MET A 205 8.69 4.10 -22.57
C MET A 205 8.49 3.59 -21.15
N ARG A 206 8.07 4.48 -20.25
CA ARG A 206 7.82 4.19 -18.83
C ARG A 206 6.36 4.47 -18.49
N GLY A 207 5.75 3.60 -17.70
CA GLY A 207 4.42 3.83 -17.14
C GLY A 207 4.50 4.76 -15.93
N MET A 208 3.65 5.78 -15.93
CA MET A 208 3.35 6.61 -14.76
C MET A 208 1.88 6.37 -14.46
N TYR A 209 1.61 5.34 -13.64
CA TYR A 209 0.23 4.95 -13.33
C TYR A 209 -0.29 5.81 -12.18
N GLU A 210 -1.58 6.10 -12.22
CA GLU A 210 -2.28 6.84 -11.19
C GLU A 210 -3.46 6.00 -10.71
N LEU A 211 -3.44 5.62 -9.44
CA LEU A 211 -4.53 4.88 -8.81
C LEU A 211 -5.47 5.87 -8.12
N GLN A 212 -6.78 5.69 -8.23
CA GLN A 212 -7.71 6.56 -7.49
C GLN A 212 -7.48 6.47 -5.98
N HIS A 213 -7.69 7.58 -5.28
CA HIS A 213 -7.60 7.59 -3.83
C HIS A 213 -8.71 6.72 -3.22
N PRO A 214 -8.45 5.88 -2.20
CA PRO A 214 -9.47 5.02 -1.59
C PRO A 214 -10.71 5.78 -1.11
N HIS A 215 -10.53 6.99 -0.57
CA HIS A 215 -11.66 7.86 -0.22
C HIS A 215 -12.62 8.14 -1.39
N ILE A 216 -12.14 8.29 -2.62
CA ILE A 216 -13.02 8.49 -3.78
C ILE A 216 -13.76 7.19 -4.11
N VAL A 217 -13.03 6.07 -4.13
CA VAL A 217 -13.57 4.76 -4.50
C VAL A 217 -14.63 4.28 -3.50
N PHE A 218 -14.41 4.51 -2.21
CA PHE A 218 -15.27 3.98 -1.15
C PHE A 218 -16.18 5.04 -0.51
N ASN A 219 -16.30 6.24 -1.09
CA ASN A 219 -17.01 7.37 -0.47
C ASN A 219 -18.46 7.04 -0.06
N GLU A 220 -19.18 6.29 -0.91
CA GLU A 220 -20.58 5.94 -0.67
C GLU A 220 -20.79 4.96 0.49
N TYR A 221 -19.72 4.27 0.93
CA TYR A 221 -19.76 3.29 2.01
C TYR A 221 -19.36 3.87 3.37
N ILE A 222 -18.89 5.12 3.40
CA ILE A 222 -18.53 5.82 4.64
C ILE A 222 -19.83 6.25 5.33
N SER A 223 -20.10 5.68 6.50
CA SER A 223 -21.32 5.93 7.26
C SER A 223 -21.13 6.91 8.41
N ARG A 224 -19.86 7.13 8.80
CA ARG A 224 -19.54 7.76 10.07
C ARG A 224 -19.36 9.27 9.98
N HIS A 225 -20.40 10.01 10.40
CA HIS A 225 -20.41 11.48 10.42
C HIS A 225 -20.06 12.10 11.78
N ASP A 226 -19.99 11.31 12.85
CA ASP A 226 -19.78 11.75 14.24
C ASP A 226 -18.30 11.80 14.66
N ILE A 227 -17.36 11.68 13.73
CA ILE A 227 -15.92 11.75 14.02
C ILE A 227 -15.58 13.17 14.55
N PRO A 228 -14.85 13.30 15.68
CA PRO A 228 -14.45 14.61 16.20
C PRO A 228 -13.69 15.43 15.15
N LEU A 229 -13.98 16.74 15.06
CA LEU A 229 -13.47 17.62 13.99
C LEU A 229 -11.94 17.58 13.82
N GLU A 230 -11.22 17.51 14.94
CA GLU A 230 -9.75 17.53 14.97
C GLU A 230 -9.10 16.13 14.96
N ALA A 231 -9.90 15.05 14.93
CA ALA A 231 -9.39 13.70 14.94
C ALA A 231 -8.88 13.28 13.55
N SER A 232 -7.86 12.43 13.53
CA SER A 232 -7.48 11.68 12.33
C SER A 232 -8.50 10.60 12.05
N LYS A 233 -8.89 10.44 10.79
CA LYS A 233 -9.81 9.40 10.34
C LYS A 233 -9.05 8.17 9.88
N ILE A 234 -9.39 7.00 10.38
CA ILE A 234 -8.72 5.74 10.03
C ILE A 234 -9.73 4.86 9.31
N PHE A 235 -9.37 4.37 8.13
CA PHE A 235 -10.21 3.52 7.32
C PHE A 235 -9.46 2.26 6.92
N LEU A 236 -10.15 1.12 6.95
CA LEU A 236 -9.64 -0.14 6.42
C LEU A 236 -10.73 -0.80 5.58
N VAL A 237 -10.41 -1.17 4.35
CA VAL A 237 -11.28 -1.94 3.45
C VAL A 237 -10.56 -3.19 2.98
N LEU A 238 -11.21 -4.34 3.14
CA LEU A 238 -10.76 -5.64 2.66
C LEU A 238 -11.96 -6.52 2.31
N LEU A 239 -11.78 -7.50 1.43
CA LEU A 239 -12.85 -8.45 1.12
C LEU A 239 -13.20 -9.28 2.35
N LYS A 240 -14.47 -9.67 2.48
CA LYS A 240 -14.96 -10.46 3.61
C LYS A 240 -14.20 -11.78 3.76
N LYS A 241 -13.94 -12.46 2.64
CA LYS A 241 -13.11 -13.67 2.59
C LYS A 241 -11.69 -13.44 3.14
N ASP A 242 -11.09 -12.28 2.88
CA ASP A 242 -9.73 -11.96 3.31
C ASP A 242 -9.73 -11.69 4.82
N TYR A 243 -10.76 -10.98 5.32
CA TYR A 243 -10.98 -10.80 6.76
C TYR A 243 -11.15 -12.14 7.49
N GLU A 244 -11.98 -13.05 6.96
CA GLU A 244 -12.20 -14.38 7.55
C GLU A 244 -10.92 -15.19 7.66
N ASN A 245 -10.03 -15.10 6.67
CA ASN A 245 -8.77 -15.83 6.63
C ASN A 245 -7.71 -15.35 7.65
N ILE A 246 -7.83 -14.14 8.21
CA ILE A 246 -6.90 -13.63 9.24
C ILE A 246 -7.05 -14.47 10.53
N GLN A 247 -6.00 -15.17 10.96
CA GLN A 247 -6.05 -16.03 12.17
C GLN A 247 -5.91 -15.23 13.47
N ASP A 248 -4.92 -14.33 13.58
CA ASP A 248 -4.59 -13.60 14.81
C ASP A 248 -5.27 -12.21 14.86
N LYS A 249 -6.59 -12.19 15.07
CA LYS A 249 -7.36 -10.95 15.21
C LYS A 249 -7.22 -10.39 16.64
N PRO A 250 -6.81 -9.11 16.83
CA PRO A 250 -6.81 -8.49 18.16
C PRO A 250 -8.24 -8.27 18.67
N ASP A 251 -8.39 -8.14 20.00
CA ASP A 251 -9.66 -7.70 20.58
C ASP A 251 -9.87 -6.20 20.32
N LEU A 252 -10.93 -5.88 19.59
CA LEU A 252 -11.32 -4.50 19.25
C LEU A 252 -12.56 -4.04 20.03
N SER A 253 -13.08 -4.85 20.95
CA SER A 253 -14.36 -4.62 21.65
C SER A 253 -14.40 -3.28 22.38
N GLU A 254 -13.29 -2.86 22.99
CA GLU A 254 -13.19 -1.56 23.68
C GLU A 254 -13.39 -0.39 22.71
N PHE A 255 -12.83 -0.47 21.50
CA PHE A 255 -12.96 0.56 20.47
C PHE A 255 -14.37 0.63 19.87
N TYR A 256 -15.07 -0.50 19.81
CA TYR A 256 -16.48 -0.50 19.46
C TYR A 256 -17.33 0.11 20.59
N PHE A 257 -17.08 -0.29 21.83
CA PHE A 257 -17.85 0.15 23.00
C PHE A 257 -17.73 1.66 23.25
N ASN A 258 -16.53 2.22 23.13
CA ASN A 258 -16.30 3.66 23.31
C ASN A 258 -16.67 4.48 22.05
N GLY A 259 -17.14 3.81 20.99
CA GLY A 259 -17.43 4.42 19.71
C GLY A 259 -16.20 4.95 18.98
N GLN A 260 -14.98 4.50 19.26
CA GLN A 260 -13.79 4.91 18.49
C GLN A 260 -13.69 4.20 17.14
N LEU A 261 -14.36 3.06 16.98
CA LEU A 261 -14.36 2.22 15.78
C LEU A 261 -15.78 1.73 15.46
N THR A 262 -16.14 1.71 14.19
CA THR A 262 -17.29 0.97 13.65
C THR A 262 -16.83 0.10 12.48
N SER A 263 -17.62 -0.92 12.13
CA SER A 263 -17.38 -1.73 10.95
C SER A 263 -18.67 -2.24 10.35
N HIS A 264 -18.73 -2.29 9.02
CA HIS A 264 -19.93 -2.66 8.26
C HIS A 264 -19.55 -3.57 7.10
N GLU A 265 -20.42 -4.55 6.82
CA GLU A 265 -20.35 -5.29 5.56
C GLU A 265 -20.90 -4.41 4.44
N ILE A 266 -20.20 -4.40 3.30
CA ILE A 266 -20.50 -3.58 2.13
C ILE A 266 -20.38 -4.42 0.85
N PHE A 267 -21.05 -3.98 -0.21
CA PHE A 267 -20.98 -4.60 -1.53
C PHE A 267 -20.32 -3.63 -2.52
N ILE A 268 -19.04 -3.84 -2.78
CA ILE A 268 -18.24 -2.98 -3.67
C ILE A 268 -18.28 -3.49 -5.11
N ASP A 269 -18.02 -2.62 -6.08
CA ASP A 269 -17.81 -3.06 -7.46
C ASP A 269 -16.63 -4.03 -7.57
N ASP A 270 -16.79 -5.08 -8.38
CA ASP A 270 -15.68 -5.96 -8.74
C ASP A 270 -14.71 -5.22 -9.69
N PRO A 271 -13.44 -5.02 -9.33
CA PRO A 271 -12.50 -4.35 -10.24
C PRO A 271 -12.27 -5.11 -11.56
N ASN A 272 -12.72 -6.36 -11.66
CA ASN A 272 -12.65 -7.19 -12.87
C ASN A 272 -13.97 -7.25 -13.66
N SER A 273 -15.07 -6.67 -13.16
CA SER A 273 -16.38 -6.80 -13.78
C SER A 273 -17.29 -5.62 -13.44
N THR A 274 -17.92 -5.03 -14.45
CA THR A 274 -18.91 -3.96 -14.28
C THR A 274 -20.28 -4.43 -13.83
N GLU A 275 -20.50 -5.76 -13.76
CA GLU A 275 -21.81 -6.36 -13.45
C GLU A 275 -21.83 -7.04 -12.07
N ASN A 276 -20.66 -7.34 -11.51
CA ASN A 276 -20.52 -8.08 -10.27
C ASN A 276 -20.23 -7.15 -9.09
N LYS A 277 -20.69 -7.57 -7.91
CA LYS A 277 -20.36 -6.95 -6.63
C LYS A 277 -19.58 -7.96 -5.78
N LEU A 278 -18.65 -7.46 -4.96
CA LEU A 278 -17.88 -8.24 -4.00
C LEU A 278 -18.29 -7.90 -2.57
N GLU A 279 -18.44 -8.91 -1.73
CA GLU A 279 -18.60 -8.73 -0.29
C GLU A 279 -17.29 -8.27 0.36
N ALA A 280 -17.34 -7.12 1.03
CA ALA A 280 -16.22 -6.52 1.73
C ALA A 280 -16.63 -6.03 3.12
N ILE A 281 -15.63 -5.74 3.96
CA ILE A 281 -15.82 -5.10 5.25
C ILE A 281 -15.07 -3.78 5.22
N ILE A 282 -15.75 -2.71 5.61
CA ILE A 282 -15.14 -1.41 5.90
C ILE A 282 -15.09 -1.18 7.41
N PHE A 283 -13.94 -0.75 7.90
CA PHE A 283 -13.73 -0.27 9.25
C PHE A 283 -13.57 1.25 9.22
N GLU A 284 -14.28 1.96 10.10
CA GLU A 284 -14.23 3.42 10.24
C GLU A 284 -13.86 3.77 11.69
N GLY A 285 -12.62 4.21 11.90
CA GLY A 285 -12.10 4.58 13.21
C GLY A 285 -11.53 5.99 13.26
N TRP A 286 -11.13 6.44 14.44
CA TRP A 286 -10.46 7.73 14.60
C TRP A 286 -9.43 7.76 15.74
N THR A 287 -8.49 8.71 15.67
CA THR A 287 -7.48 8.99 16.71
C THR A 287 -7.38 10.49 16.96
N ARG A 288 -6.99 10.91 18.18
CA ARG A 288 -6.79 12.34 18.52
C ARG A 288 -5.44 12.88 18.05
#